data_AF-A0A1R0XJ43-F1
#
_entry.id   AF-A0A1R0XJ43-F1
#
_cell.length_a   1.000
_cell.length_b   1.000
_cell.length_c   1.000
_cell.angle_alpha   90.00
_cell.angle_beta   90.00
_cell.angle_gamma   90.00
#
_symmetry.space_group_name_H-M   'P 1'
#
loop_
_entity.id
_entity.type
_entity.pdbx_description
1 polymer ?
#
loop_
_entity_poly.entity_id
_entity_poly.type
_entity_poly.pdbx_seq_one_letter_code
_entity_poly.pdbx_strand_id
1 'polypeptide(L)'
;MVCVHYGPHGERLIRRGVQLSEIIGAPLFVLNVDSSDIDEYNQSKEMYMTVWKRLADEAGAEFIIRKREGRKTTDIIVEVAEMNEVTQIVIGQSAQTRWQELTKRNFVNELIGKMKMMDLHVVAVQRMRAGLEETHEEGVIAYLVKNGDEYQLSDEPKGEYSLKGKFFHELHTEFENGLFRIEQEDGKARYLHICDGTLTDTL
;
A
#
# COMPACT_ATOMS: atom_id res chain seq x y z
N MET A 1 -1.82 16.38 5.86
CA MET A 1 -1.17 15.73 4.70
C MET A 1 -0.85 14.28 5.02
N VAL A 2 -1.17 13.36 4.13
CA VAL A 2 -0.86 11.92 4.24
C VAL A 2 0.28 11.57 3.30
N CYS A 3 1.36 10.98 3.81
CA CYS A 3 2.47 10.53 3.00
C CYS A 3 2.30 9.05 2.63
N VAL A 4 2.18 8.75 1.34
CA VAL A 4 2.00 7.39 0.82
C VAL A 4 3.17 6.94 -0.05
N HIS A 5 3.47 5.65 0.02
CA HIS A 5 4.57 4.99 -0.69
C HIS A 5 4.10 3.63 -1.22
N TYR A 6 4.59 3.22 -2.40
CA TYR A 6 4.09 2.06 -3.18
C TYR A 6 3.74 0.84 -2.32
N GLY A 7 2.54 0.27 -2.47
CA GLY A 7 2.12 -0.95 -1.78
C GLY A 7 0.71 -0.89 -1.17
N PRO A 8 0.19 -2.01 -0.65
CA PRO A 8 -1.23 -2.20 -0.31
C PRO A 8 -1.73 -1.33 0.85
N HIS A 9 -0.84 -0.67 1.58
CA HIS A 9 -1.17 0.11 2.77
C HIS A 9 -1.56 1.56 2.50
N GLY A 10 -1.34 2.07 1.27
CA GLY A 10 -1.59 3.47 0.94
C GLY A 10 -3.05 3.85 1.04
N GLU A 11 -3.97 2.97 0.62
CA GLU A 11 -5.42 3.23 0.70
C GLU A 11 -5.86 3.45 2.15
N ARG A 12 -5.48 2.55 3.07
CA ARG A 12 -5.86 2.68 4.48
C ARG A 12 -5.33 3.95 5.11
N LEU A 13 -4.12 4.37 4.74
CA LEU A 13 -3.56 5.64 5.19
C LEU A 13 -4.35 6.84 4.67
N ILE A 14 -4.74 6.82 3.38
CA ILE A 14 -5.57 7.87 2.78
C ILE A 14 -6.91 7.94 3.49
N ARG A 15 -7.63 6.82 3.63
CA ARG A 15 -8.91 6.76 4.36
C ARG A 15 -8.78 7.27 5.79
N ARG A 16 -7.68 6.95 6.48
CA ARG A 16 -7.43 7.49 7.82
C ARG A 16 -7.19 9.00 7.81
N GLY A 17 -6.48 9.50 6.80
CA GLY A 17 -6.32 10.94 6.58
C GLY A 17 -7.64 11.65 6.33
N VAL A 18 -8.53 11.07 5.52
CA VAL A 18 -9.90 11.58 5.28
C VAL A 18 -10.65 11.73 6.59
N GLN A 19 -10.76 10.65 7.37
CA GLN A 19 -11.42 10.69 8.68
C GLN A 19 -10.86 11.78 9.59
N LEU A 20 -9.52 11.90 9.67
CA LEU A 20 -8.89 12.93 10.50
C LEU A 20 -9.21 14.33 9.98
N SER A 21 -9.14 14.55 8.66
CA SER A 21 -9.44 15.84 8.03
C SER A 21 -10.89 16.26 8.21
N GLU A 22 -11.84 15.32 8.17
CA GLU A 22 -13.26 15.56 8.43
C GLU A 22 -13.50 15.95 9.89
N ILE A 23 -12.89 15.25 10.85
CA ILE A 23 -13.02 15.53 12.28
C ILE A 23 -12.56 16.95 12.62
N ILE A 24 -11.46 17.40 12.00
CA ILE A 24 -10.88 18.72 12.26
C ILE A 24 -11.40 19.81 11.31
N GLY A 25 -12.16 19.45 10.27
CA GLY A 25 -12.66 20.37 9.25
C GLY A 25 -11.54 21.03 8.42
N ALA A 26 -10.50 20.29 8.04
CA ALA A 26 -9.33 20.82 7.34
C ALA A 26 -9.18 20.24 5.92
N PRO A 27 -8.51 20.95 5.00
CA PRO A 27 -8.15 20.40 3.70
C PRO A 27 -7.20 19.20 3.83
N LEU A 28 -7.32 18.26 2.90
CA LEU A 28 -6.51 17.06 2.85
C LEU A 28 -5.56 17.09 1.64
N PHE A 29 -4.29 16.78 1.91
CA PHE A 29 -3.28 16.57 0.88
C PHE A 29 -2.77 15.14 0.96
N VAL A 30 -2.61 14.48 -0.19
CA VAL A 30 -1.97 13.17 -0.30
C VAL A 30 -0.66 13.35 -1.05
N LEU A 31 0.46 13.09 -0.38
CA LEU A 31 1.80 13.22 -0.94
C LEU A 31 2.37 11.84 -1.26
N ASN A 32 2.74 11.62 -2.52
CA ASN A 32 3.61 10.54 -2.94
C ASN A 32 5.00 11.07 -3.27
N VAL A 33 6.03 10.53 -2.60
CA VAL A 33 7.44 10.78 -2.96
C VAL A 33 7.95 9.61 -3.78
N ASP A 34 8.05 9.81 -5.08
CA ASP A 34 8.50 8.81 -6.03
C ASP A 34 10.02 8.63 -5.94
N SER A 35 10.45 7.44 -5.51
CA SER A 35 11.86 7.12 -5.29
C SER A 35 12.59 6.61 -6.54
N SER A 36 11.98 6.76 -7.74
CA SER A 36 12.36 6.21 -9.05
C SER A 36 13.83 6.43 -9.45
N ASP A 37 14.73 5.71 -8.80
CA ASP A 37 16.08 5.38 -9.25
C ASP A 37 16.13 3.91 -9.74
N ILE A 38 15.02 3.16 -9.65
CA ILE A 38 14.94 1.74 -10.00
C ILE A 38 13.67 1.51 -10.83
N ASP A 39 13.86 1.20 -12.11
CA ASP A 39 12.85 0.72 -13.08
C ASP A 39 12.35 -0.70 -12.73
N GLU A 40 11.99 -0.95 -11.46
CA GLU A 40 11.37 -2.21 -11.08
C GLU A 40 9.84 -2.09 -11.20
N TYR A 41 9.35 -2.52 -12.36
CA TYR A 41 7.98 -2.94 -12.68
C TYR A 41 6.85 -1.87 -12.53
N ASN A 42 6.55 -1.19 -13.65
CA ASN A 42 5.60 -0.07 -13.75
C ASN A 42 4.13 -0.41 -13.42
N GLN A 43 3.68 -1.65 -13.67
CA GLN A 43 2.24 -1.94 -13.72
C GLN A 43 1.55 -1.90 -12.33
N SER A 44 2.13 -2.54 -11.32
CA SER A 44 1.54 -2.54 -9.96
C SER A 44 1.58 -1.14 -9.34
N LYS A 45 2.63 -0.36 -9.62
CA LYS A 45 2.74 1.04 -9.16
C LYS A 45 1.64 1.91 -9.78
N GLU A 46 1.40 1.77 -11.08
CA GLU A 46 0.31 2.46 -11.78
C GLU A 46 -1.06 2.09 -11.22
N MET A 47 -1.28 0.82 -10.88
CA MET A 47 -2.51 0.36 -10.24
C MET A 47 -2.75 1.06 -8.89
N TYR A 48 -1.78 1.02 -7.98
CA TYR A 48 -1.90 1.70 -6.68
C TYR A 48 -2.10 3.21 -6.83
N MET A 49 -1.37 3.83 -7.77
CA MET A 49 -1.48 5.26 -8.04
C MET A 49 -2.88 5.63 -8.53
N THR A 50 -3.49 4.78 -9.36
CA THR A 50 -4.85 4.97 -9.88
C THR A 50 -5.86 4.93 -8.75
N VAL A 51 -5.77 3.93 -7.87
CA VAL A 51 -6.65 3.79 -6.69
C VAL A 51 -6.49 5.00 -5.76
N TRP A 52 -5.27 5.42 -5.46
CA TRP A 52 -5.05 6.52 -4.53
C TRP A 52 -5.50 7.88 -5.07
N LYS A 53 -5.28 8.13 -6.36
CA LYS A 53 -5.79 9.35 -7.02
C LYS A 53 -7.31 9.39 -6.97
N ARG A 54 -7.96 8.26 -7.25
CA ARG A 54 -9.42 8.14 -7.16
C ARG A 54 -9.91 8.43 -5.74
N LEU A 55 -9.31 7.82 -4.72
CA LEU A 55 -9.69 8.04 -3.32
C LEU A 55 -9.45 9.49 -2.87
N ALA A 56 -8.38 10.12 -3.35
CA ALA A 56 -8.12 11.52 -3.07
C ALA A 56 -9.19 12.41 -3.73
N ASP A 57 -9.50 12.18 -5.00
CA ASP A 57 -10.53 12.92 -5.73
C ASP A 57 -11.92 12.79 -5.08
N GLU A 58 -12.33 11.57 -4.75
CA GLU A 58 -13.60 11.29 -4.04
C GLU A 58 -13.69 12.00 -2.68
N ALA A 59 -12.55 12.22 -2.02
CA ALA A 59 -12.47 12.93 -0.74
C ALA A 59 -12.22 14.44 -0.86
N GLY A 60 -12.12 14.99 -2.08
CA GLY A 60 -11.75 16.39 -2.31
C GLY A 60 -10.32 16.73 -1.87
N ALA A 61 -9.44 15.74 -1.81
CA ALA A 61 -8.03 15.87 -1.44
C ALA A 61 -7.15 16.24 -2.65
N GLU A 62 -6.17 17.11 -2.42
CA GLU A 62 -5.15 17.40 -3.44
C GLU A 62 -4.08 16.31 -3.45
N PHE A 63 -3.85 15.71 -4.63
CA PHE A 63 -2.85 14.66 -4.81
C PHE A 63 -1.54 15.23 -5.37
N ILE A 64 -0.48 15.21 -4.55
CA ILE A 64 0.83 15.76 -4.87
C ILE A 64 1.82 14.63 -5.13
N ILE A 65 2.51 14.70 -6.28
CA ILE A 65 3.62 13.81 -6.61
C ILE A 65 4.92 14.63 -6.61
N ARG A 66 5.95 14.10 -5.95
CA ARG A 66 7.31 14.65 -5.99
C ARG A 66 8.31 13.55 -6.29
N LYS A 67 9.23 13.80 -7.20
CA LYS A 67 10.36 12.90 -7.44
C LYS A 67 11.42 13.11 -6.37
N ARG A 68 12.10 12.02 -6.00
CA ARG A 68 13.14 12.06 -4.97
C ARG A 68 14.43 12.74 -5.45
N GLU A 69 14.83 12.52 -6.71
CA GLU A 69 15.98 13.16 -7.36
C GLU A 69 17.25 13.18 -6.48
N GLY A 70 17.57 12.05 -5.84
CA GLY A 70 18.73 11.92 -4.95
C GLY A 70 18.61 12.63 -3.59
N ARG A 71 17.56 13.43 -3.36
CA ARG A 71 17.27 14.08 -2.07
C ARG A 71 16.73 13.07 -1.07
N LYS A 72 16.71 13.42 0.21
CA LYS A 72 16.05 12.59 1.22
C LYS A 72 14.55 12.80 1.17
N THR A 73 13.79 11.71 1.27
CA THR A 73 12.32 11.75 1.36
C THR A 73 11.84 12.68 2.48
N THR A 74 12.51 12.71 3.63
CA THR A 74 12.15 13.60 4.74
C THR A 74 12.29 15.08 4.40
N ASP A 75 13.27 15.47 3.57
CA ASP A 75 13.43 16.87 3.12
C ASP A 75 12.27 17.27 2.21
N ILE A 76 11.87 16.38 1.31
CA ILE A 76 10.75 16.62 0.37
C ILE A 76 9.43 16.71 1.12
N ILE A 77 9.20 15.83 2.11
CA ILE A 77 8.00 15.88 2.93
C ILE A 77 7.89 17.22 3.67
N VAL A 78 8.97 17.67 4.33
CA VAL A 78 8.96 18.94 5.05
C VAL A 78 8.77 20.12 4.10
N GLU A 79 9.46 20.14 2.95
CA GLU A 79 9.29 21.20 1.95
C GLU A 79 7.84 21.30 1.45
N VAL A 80 7.24 20.18 1.06
CA VAL A 80 5.84 20.17 0.60
C VAL A 80 4.90 20.58 1.73
N ALA A 81 5.16 20.14 2.97
CA ALA A 81 4.36 20.52 4.12
C ALA A 81 4.41 22.03 4.36
N GLU A 82 5.60 22.64 4.31
CA GLU A 82 5.78 24.09 4.48
C GLU A 82 5.12 24.88 3.33
N MET A 83 5.29 24.45 2.08
CA MET A 83 4.69 25.10 0.91
C MET A 83 3.16 25.13 0.94
N ASN A 84 2.53 24.13 1.57
CA ASN A 84 1.08 23.98 1.65
C ASN A 84 0.53 24.27 3.07
N GLU A 85 1.34 24.90 3.92
CA GLU A 85 0.96 25.28 5.30
C GLU A 85 0.37 24.12 6.12
N VAL A 86 0.88 22.91 5.90
CA VAL A 86 0.41 21.68 6.53
C VAL A 86 0.71 21.73 8.03
N THR A 87 -0.32 21.52 8.85
CA THR A 87 -0.21 21.47 10.32
C THR A 87 -0.07 20.05 10.86
N GLN A 88 -0.49 19.04 10.09
CA GLN A 88 -0.47 17.63 10.50
C GLN A 88 0.03 16.72 9.39
N ILE A 89 1.00 15.88 9.70
CA ILE A 89 1.57 14.87 8.80
C ILE A 89 1.15 13.48 9.28
N VAL A 90 0.60 12.68 8.38
CA VAL A 90 0.21 11.29 8.64
C VAL A 90 1.15 10.37 7.87
N ILE A 91 1.77 9.41 8.58
CA ILE A 91 2.63 8.38 7.99
C ILE A 91 2.23 6.99 8.51
N GLY A 92 2.49 5.95 7.71
CA GLY A 92 2.29 4.57 8.15
C GLY A 92 3.43 4.04 9.02
N GLN A 93 3.12 3.20 10.00
CA GLN A 93 4.12 2.46 10.77
C GLN A 93 4.98 1.54 9.87
N SER A 94 4.38 0.91 8.84
CA SER A 94 5.13 0.11 7.85
C SER A 94 6.08 0.95 7.00
N ALA A 95 5.81 2.27 6.88
CA ALA A 95 6.73 3.20 6.27
C ALA A 95 8.02 3.29 7.11
N GLN A 96 7.94 3.26 8.45
CA GLN A 96 9.12 3.26 9.32
C GLN A 96 10.06 2.10 8.98
N THR A 97 9.57 0.87 8.85
CA THR A 97 10.43 -0.29 8.56
C THR A 97 11.03 -0.24 7.16
N ARG A 98 10.24 0.12 6.14
CA ARG A 98 10.74 0.18 4.74
C ARG A 98 11.72 1.34 4.53
N TRP A 99 11.45 2.50 5.14
CA TRP A 99 12.38 3.62 5.09
C TRP A 99 13.64 3.38 5.93
N GLN A 100 13.55 2.65 7.05
CA GLN A 100 14.72 2.20 7.82
C GLN A 100 15.56 1.16 7.07
N GLU A 101 14.95 0.26 6.29
CA GLU A 101 15.71 -0.65 5.41
C GLU A 101 16.52 0.12 4.36
N LEU A 102 15.96 1.23 3.83
CA LEU A 102 16.62 2.09 2.86
C LEU A 102 17.61 3.10 3.48
N THR A 103 17.49 3.42 4.77
CA THR A 103 18.34 4.40 5.45
C THR A 103 18.85 3.87 6.79
N LYS A 104 20.17 3.86 7.01
CA LYS A 104 20.81 3.45 8.27
C LYS A 104 20.48 4.35 9.50
N ARG A 105 19.42 5.16 9.43
CA ARG A 105 18.92 6.09 10.45
C ARG A 105 17.40 5.96 10.58
N ASN A 106 16.86 6.25 11.76
CA ASN A 106 15.42 6.19 12.00
C ASN A 106 14.69 7.34 11.28
N PHE A 107 14.02 7.05 10.15
CA PHE A 107 13.25 7.99 9.33
C PHE A 107 12.36 8.93 10.16
N VAL A 108 11.65 8.38 11.15
CA VAL A 108 10.73 9.14 12.00
C VAL A 108 11.48 10.18 12.82
N ASN A 109 12.61 9.80 13.43
CA ASN A 109 13.42 10.73 14.22
C ASN A 109 14.02 11.84 13.34
N GLU A 110 14.44 11.51 12.12
CA GLU A 110 14.92 12.51 11.17
C GLU A 110 13.79 13.47 10.74
N LEU A 111 12.58 12.95 10.50
CA LEU A 111 11.43 13.76 10.14
C LEU A 111 11.04 14.68 11.30
N ILE A 112 10.90 14.16 12.52
CA ILE A 112 10.61 14.94 13.74
C ILE A 112 11.66 16.05 13.94
N GLY A 113 12.94 15.74 13.72
CA GLY A 113 14.01 16.74 13.85
C GLY A 113 13.97 17.88 12.83
N LYS A 114 13.24 17.71 11.72
CA LYS A 114 13.06 18.72 10.67
C LYS A 114 11.70 19.42 10.72
N MET A 115 10.68 18.72 11.22
CA MET A 115 9.35 19.28 11.43
C MET A 115 9.42 20.41 12.46
N LYS A 116 8.76 21.53 12.13
CA LYS A 116 8.63 22.68 13.04
C LYS A 116 7.35 22.53 13.87
N MET A 117 6.39 23.44 13.68
CA MET A 117 5.09 23.46 14.36
C MET A 117 4.09 22.54 13.64
N MET A 118 4.46 21.26 13.45
CA MET A 118 3.62 20.27 12.78
C MET A 118 3.47 19.03 13.65
N ASP A 119 2.27 18.47 13.70
CA ASP A 119 2.01 17.22 14.40
C ASP A 119 2.34 16.03 13.49
N LEU A 120 2.85 14.94 14.09
CA LEU A 120 3.11 13.68 13.39
C LEU A 120 2.19 12.58 13.90
N HIS A 121 1.32 12.07 13.02
CA HIS A 121 0.50 10.90 13.27
C HIS A 121 1.14 9.67 12.64
N VAL A 122 1.62 8.74 13.48
CA VAL A 122 2.07 7.43 13.03
C VAL A 122 0.91 6.44 13.13
N VAL A 123 0.35 6.06 11.99
CA VAL A 123 -0.80 5.16 11.93
C VAL A 123 -0.30 3.73 11.78
N ALA A 124 -0.75 2.85 12.67
CA ALA A 124 -0.56 1.43 12.49
C ALA A 124 -1.27 1.01 11.19
N VAL A 125 -0.48 0.62 10.19
CA VAL A 125 -0.95 -0.12 9.02
C VAL A 125 -0.53 -1.55 9.28
N GLN A 126 -1.50 -2.37 9.69
CA GLN A 126 -1.30 -3.77 10.02
C GLN A 126 -0.52 -4.40 8.88
N ARG A 127 0.60 -5.06 9.22
CA ARG A 127 1.13 -6.10 8.35
C ARG A 127 -0.02 -7.07 8.10
N MET A 128 -0.23 -7.46 6.84
CA MET A 128 -1.36 -8.27 6.34
C MET A 128 -1.76 -9.49 7.18
N ARG A 129 -0.98 -9.91 8.18
CA ARG A 129 -1.34 -10.95 9.16
C ARG A 129 -2.56 -10.65 10.03
N ALA A 130 -2.86 -9.39 10.37
CA ALA A 130 -3.87 -9.07 11.39
C ALA A 130 -5.14 -8.37 10.87
N GLY A 131 -5.23 -8.10 9.56
CA GLY A 131 -6.37 -7.41 8.95
C GLY A 131 -7.20 -8.27 8.00
N LEU A 132 -6.78 -9.51 7.72
CA LEU A 132 -7.54 -10.42 6.87
C LEU A 132 -8.92 -10.74 7.47
N GLU A 133 -9.04 -10.79 8.80
CA GLU A 133 -10.32 -11.06 9.48
C GLU A 133 -11.33 -9.90 9.39
N GLU A 134 -10.87 -8.67 9.12
CA GLU A 134 -11.73 -7.48 9.04
C GLU A 134 -12.13 -7.12 7.61
N THR A 135 -11.37 -7.56 6.59
CA THR A 135 -11.60 -7.23 5.18
C THR A 135 -11.73 -8.43 4.28
N HIS A 136 -11.54 -9.66 4.78
CA HIS A 136 -11.65 -10.88 3.99
C HIS A 136 -12.37 -11.99 4.76
N GLU A 137 -12.99 -12.92 4.03
CA GLU A 137 -13.56 -14.14 4.61
C GLU A 137 -12.46 -15.09 5.14
N GLU A 138 -12.86 -16.08 5.94
CA GLU A 138 -11.94 -17.14 6.37
C GLU A 138 -11.28 -17.79 5.14
N GLY A 139 -9.94 -17.80 5.13
CA GLY A 139 -9.21 -18.24 3.95
C GLY A 139 -9.42 -19.72 3.62
N VAL A 140 -9.90 -19.99 2.42
CA VAL A 140 -10.16 -21.33 1.88
C VAL A 140 -8.91 -21.89 1.18
N ILE A 141 -8.76 -23.22 1.16
CA ILE A 141 -7.70 -23.86 0.37
C ILE A 141 -8.09 -23.75 -1.11
N ALA A 142 -7.19 -23.22 -1.93
CA ALA A 142 -7.41 -23.06 -3.36
C ALA A 142 -6.10 -23.28 -4.13
N TYR A 143 -6.21 -23.29 -5.45
CA TYR A 143 -5.12 -23.55 -6.39
C TYR A 143 -5.07 -22.43 -7.43
N LEU A 144 -3.86 -22.01 -7.79
CA LEU A 144 -3.61 -21.25 -9.00
C LEU A 144 -3.22 -22.21 -10.12
N VAL A 145 -4.05 -22.29 -11.15
CA VAL A 145 -3.87 -23.18 -12.30
C VAL A 145 -3.46 -22.35 -13.51
N LYS A 146 -2.40 -22.78 -14.20
CA LYS A 146 -1.98 -22.12 -15.44
C LYS A 146 -3.00 -22.36 -16.56
N ASN A 147 -3.50 -21.30 -17.16
CA ASN A 147 -4.38 -21.32 -18.32
C ASN A 147 -3.84 -20.37 -19.40
N GLY A 148 -3.15 -20.93 -20.41
CA GLY A 148 -2.37 -20.13 -21.36
C GLY A 148 -1.19 -19.44 -20.69
N ASP A 149 -1.15 -18.12 -20.75
CA ASP A 149 -0.10 -17.28 -20.14
C ASP A 149 -0.46 -16.73 -18.76
N GLU A 150 -1.69 -16.97 -18.30
CA GLU A 150 -2.21 -16.46 -17.02
C GLU A 150 -2.42 -17.60 -16.01
N TYR A 151 -2.58 -17.23 -14.74
CA TYR A 151 -2.97 -18.17 -13.69
C TYR A 151 -4.36 -17.80 -13.18
N GLN A 152 -5.23 -18.79 -13.09
CA GLN A 152 -6.61 -18.64 -12.63
C GLN A 152 -6.81 -19.39 -11.31
N LEU A 153 -7.61 -18.81 -10.43
CA LEU A 153 -8.05 -19.41 -9.20
C LEU A 153 -8.94 -20.62 -9.50
N SER A 154 -8.77 -21.69 -8.72
CA SER A 154 -9.52 -22.94 -8.86
C SER A 154 -9.61 -23.65 -7.51
N ASP A 155 -10.75 -24.27 -7.24
CA ASP A 155 -10.96 -25.10 -6.04
C ASP A 155 -10.21 -26.44 -6.11
N GLU A 156 -9.89 -26.88 -7.32
CA GLU A 156 -9.21 -28.15 -7.58
C GLU A 156 -7.90 -27.94 -8.34
N PRO A 157 -6.88 -28.77 -8.09
CA PRO A 157 -5.68 -28.77 -8.92
C PRO A 157 -6.03 -29.27 -10.33
N LYS A 158 -5.60 -28.53 -11.36
CA LYS A 158 -5.76 -28.91 -12.77
C LYS A 158 -4.44 -28.71 -13.52
N GLY A 159 -4.13 -29.62 -14.42
CA GLY A 159 -2.89 -29.59 -15.22
C GLY A 159 -1.61 -29.92 -14.44
N GLU A 160 -0.46 -29.84 -15.11
CA GLU A 160 0.87 -30.11 -14.54
C GLU A 160 1.38 -28.99 -13.62
N TYR A 161 0.92 -27.76 -13.84
CA TYR A 161 1.36 -26.57 -13.11
C TYR A 161 0.18 -25.99 -12.30
N SER A 162 0.04 -26.49 -11.07
CA SER A 162 -0.88 -25.93 -10.09
C SER A 162 -0.15 -25.56 -8.80
N LEU A 163 -0.41 -24.36 -8.30
CA LEU A 163 0.20 -23.85 -7.08
C LEU A 163 -0.85 -23.83 -5.97
N LYS A 164 -0.63 -24.63 -4.93
CA LYS A 164 -1.53 -24.70 -3.79
C LYS A 164 -1.30 -23.53 -2.83
N GLY A 165 -2.38 -22.95 -2.32
CA GLY A 165 -2.32 -21.88 -1.34
C GLY A 165 -3.60 -21.74 -0.52
N LYS A 166 -3.69 -20.63 0.21
CA LYS A 166 -4.93 -20.18 0.84
C LYS A 166 -5.42 -18.91 0.17
N PHE A 167 -6.66 -18.93 -0.31
CA PHE A 167 -7.31 -17.76 -0.86
C PHE A 167 -8.17 -17.10 0.21
N PHE A 168 -8.03 -15.79 0.37
CA PHE A 168 -8.82 -14.94 1.25
C PHE A 168 -9.66 -14.06 0.34
N HIS A 169 -10.99 -14.23 0.37
CA HIS A 169 -11.93 -13.48 -0.46
C HIS A 169 -12.21 -12.11 0.15
N GLU A 170 -12.17 -11.03 -0.63
CA GLU A 170 -12.43 -9.68 -0.14
C GLU A 170 -13.92 -9.51 0.27
N LEU A 171 -14.17 -8.96 1.47
CA LEU A 171 -15.52 -8.70 1.95
C LEU A 171 -16.19 -7.61 1.09
N HIS A 172 -17.49 -7.77 0.83
CA HIS A 172 -18.35 -6.83 0.09
C HIS A 172 -18.14 -6.76 -1.44
N THR A 173 -17.66 -7.83 -2.07
CA THR A 173 -17.66 -7.96 -3.53
C THR A 173 -18.37 -9.24 -3.98
N GLU A 174 -19.00 -9.23 -5.16
CA GLU A 174 -19.57 -10.43 -5.81
C GLU A 174 -18.55 -11.13 -6.75
N PHE A 175 -17.33 -10.59 -6.85
CA PHE A 175 -16.27 -11.03 -7.76
C PHE A 175 -15.22 -11.82 -6.99
N GLU A 176 -14.50 -12.74 -7.63
CA GLU A 176 -13.37 -13.48 -7.02
C GLU A 176 -12.13 -12.59 -6.85
N ASN A 177 -12.26 -11.55 -6.04
CA ASN A 177 -11.17 -10.64 -5.67
C ASN A 177 -10.63 -11.03 -4.30
N GLY A 178 -9.31 -10.95 -4.14
CA GLY A 178 -8.71 -11.23 -2.85
C GLY A 178 -7.23 -11.53 -2.90
N LEU A 179 -6.76 -12.20 -1.85
CA LEU A 179 -5.35 -12.50 -1.67
C LEU A 179 -5.11 -14.00 -1.65
N PHE A 180 -4.14 -14.46 -2.44
CA PHE A 180 -3.69 -15.85 -2.47
C PHE A 180 -2.34 -15.99 -1.77
N ARG A 181 -2.32 -16.72 -0.66
CA ARG A 181 -1.13 -16.98 0.15
C ARG A 181 -0.46 -18.27 -0.24
N ILE A 182 0.81 -18.18 -0.59
CA ILE A 182 1.70 -19.32 -0.80
C ILE A 182 2.83 -19.31 0.23
N GLU A 183 3.36 -20.49 0.51
CA GLU A 183 4.53 -20.66 1.36
C GLU A 183 5.76 -20.82 0.47
N GLN A 184 6.79 -19.99 0.68
CA GLN A 184 8.04 -20.06 -0.05
C GLN A 184 8.99 -21.09 0.58
N GLU A 185 10.00 -21.52 -0.17
CA GLU A 185 11.01 -22.49 0.29
C GLU A 185 11.77 -22.04 1.55
N ASP A 186 11.88 -20.72 1.78
CA ASP A 186 12.51 -20.14 2.97
C ASP A 186 11.57 -20.09 4.21
N GLY A 187 10.37 -20.65 4.10
CA GLY A 187 9.34 -20.66 5.14
C GLY A 187 8.59 -19.33 5.30
N LYS A 188 8.83 -18.34 4.44
CA LYS A 188 8.05 -17.09 4.45
C LYS A 188 6.80 -17.23 3.60
N ALA A 189 5.74 -16.54 4.01
CA ALA A 189 4.53 -16.43 3.21
C ALA A 189 4.67 -15.32 2.17
N ARG A 190 4.36 -15.63 0.91
CA ARG A 190 4.13 -14.66 -0.16
C ARG A 190 2.63 -14.55 -0.41
N TYR A 191 2.13 -13.33 -0.55
CA TYR A 191 0.74 -13.05 -0.90
C TYR A 191 0.70 -12.52 -2.32
N LEU A 192 -0.25 -13.03 -3.08
CA LEU A 192 -0.47 -12.71 -4.48
C LEU A 192 -1.89 -12.15 -4.64
N HIS A 193 -2.06 -11.13 -5.47
CA HIS A 193 -3.37 -10.53 -5.72
C HIS A 193 -4.13 -11.32 -6.79
N ILE A 194 -5.41 -11.57 -6.48
CA ILE A 194 -6.39 -12.13 -7.42
C ILE A 194 -7.40 -11.03 -7.72
N CYS A 195 -7.64 -10.81 -9.01
CA CYS A 195 -8.66 -9.90 -9.52
C CYS A 195 -9.52 -10.68 -10.52
N ASP A 196 -10.83 -10.75 -10.26
CA ASP A 196 -11.80 -11.51 -11.06
C ASP A 196 -11.33 -12.95 -11.34
N GLY A 197 -10.87 -13.63 -10.30
CA GLY A 197 -10.38 -15.02 -10.37
C GLY A 197 -9.02 -15.18 -11.05
N THR A 198 -8.37 -14.09 -11.48
CA THR A 198 -7.08 -14.14 -12.21
C THR A 198 -5.95 -13.54 -11.37
N LEU A 199 -4.81 -14.22 -11.38
CA LEU A 199 -3.59 -13.74 -10.75
C LEU A 199 -3.04 -12.53 -11.50
N THR A 200 -2.85 -11.41 -10.79
CA THR A 200 -2.24 -10.21 -11.38
C THR A 200 -0.76 -10.05 -11.05
N ASP A 201 -0.28 -10.76 -10.02
CA ASP A 201 1.12 -10.70 -9.60
C ASP A 201 1.99 -11.71 -10.36
N THR A 202 3.25 -11.37 -10.63
CA THR A 202 4.20 -12.30 -11.26
C THR A 202 4.62 -13.40 -10.29
N LEU A 203 4.53 -14.67 -10.72
CA LEU A 203 4.96 -15.84 -9.94
C LEU A 203 6.48 -16.03 -9.97
#